data_AF-A0A2A9L7P8-F1
#
_entry.id   AF-A0A2A9L7P8-F1
#
_cell.length_a   1.000
_cell.length_b   1.000
_cell.length_c   1.000
_cell.angle_alpha   90.00
_cell.angle_beta   90.00
_cell.angle_gamma   90.00
#
_symmetry.space_group_name_H-M   'P 1'
#
loop_
_entity.id
_entity.type
_entity.pdbx_description
1 polymer ?
#
loop_
_entity_poly.entity_id
_entity_poly.type
_entity_poly.pdbx_seq_one_letter_code
_entity_poly.pdbx_strand_id
1 'polypeptide(L)'
;MTRPSRTASAVALACLLLAACGGETSNPPATSTDNSGTPTEPQPTPTPTPTPATYYQTKTPYTFANTGTYAFTSSDGKFTNTLKGDGKTKIASAVDAVNVLYNLLQVAPAMTAETGGVTMEKYIGAEQAQTLAYLQDAEDYYQKGPGIQEANPVTYRMAKVLQDDFFNEVDAIARGDLTRAAKLRFTHAEIVIPFASIMNLKNVFVPTPQAQTYTYANNPWRGDQVSPMAANMQWDVYRNGSRLIVKMLYNERETDFQAACDGAKLAPASHFYDYAALKRCYGYQ
;
A
#
# COMPACT_ATOMS: atom_id res chain seq x y z
N MET A 1 -43.46 22.30 -18.92
CA MET A 1 -42.39 21.49 -18.28
C MET A 1 -41.06 21.91 -18.87
N THR A 2 -40.36 22.84 -18.22
CA THR A 2 -39.03 23.32 -18.64
C THR A 2 -37.99 22.61 -17.78
N ARG A 3 -37.22 21.72 -18.41
CA ARG A 3 -36.12 20.99 -17.78
C ARG A 3 -34.86 21.85 -17.90
N PRO A 4 -34.21 22.30 -16.80
CA PRO A 4 -32.96 23.04 -16.92
C PRO A 4 -31.83 22.05 -17.23
N SER A 5 -31.16 22.28 -18.34
CA SER A 5 -29.92 21.61 -18.72
C SER A 5 -28.81 22.01 -17.73
N ARG A 6 -28.37 21.06 -16.89
CA ARG A 6 -27.15 21.22 -16.09
C ARG A 6 -25.96 20.83 -16.96
N THR A 7 -25.32 21.83 -17.55
CA THR A 7 -23.96 21.69 -18.10
C THR A 7 -22.98 21.74 -16.94
N ALA A 8 -22.50 20.57 -16.50
CA ALA A 8 -21.33 20.48 -15.64
C ALA A 8 -20.08 20.50 -16.54
N SER A 9 -19.35 21.61 -16.56
CA SER A 9 -18.03 21.68 -17.19
C SER A 9 -16.98 21.19 -16.21
N ALA A 10 -16.17 20.20 -16.60
CA ALA A 10 -14.97 19.81 -15.85
C ALA A 10 -13.95 20.94 -15.99
N VAL A 11 -13.47 21.48 -14.87
CA VAL A 11 -12.61 22.68 -14.86
C VAL A 11 -11.14 22.33 -14.54
N ALA A 12 -10.86 21.22 -13.85
CA ALA A 12 -9.49 20.77 -13.60
C ALA A 12 -9.44 19.29 -13.19
N LEU A 13 -8.38 18.60 -13.65
CA LEU A 13 -8.01 17.26 -13.21
C LEU A 13 -6.99 17.41 -12.08
N ALA A 14 -7.43 17.54 -10.83
CA ALA A 14 -6.53 17.82 -9.72
C ALA A 14 -5.91 16.51 -9.20
N CYS A 15 -4.73 16.25 -9.73
CA CYS A 15 -3.69 15.41 -9.14
C CYS A 15 -3.81 13.92 -9.42
N LEU A 16 -2.76 13.38 -10.04
CA LEU A 16 -2.52 11.95 -10.12
C LEU A 16 -1.27 11.69 -9.30
N LEU A 17 -1.35 10.73 -8.37
CA LEU A 17 -0.18 10.13 -7.73
C LEU A 17 0.12 8.83 -8.47
N LEU A 18 1.37 8.55 -8.85
CA LEU A 18 1.75 7.23 -9.40
C LEU A 18 2.87 6.65 -8.53
N ALA A 19 2.69 5.43 -8.03
CA ALA A 19 3.71 4.71 -7.28
C ALA A 19 4.47 3.68 -8.14
N ALA A 20 5.80 3.65 -8.02
CA ALA A 20 6.65 2.54 -8.46
C ALA A 20 7.10 1.72 -7.25
N CYS A 21 7.17 0.38 -7.40
CA CYS A 21 7.59 -0.54 -6.33
C CYS A 21 9.08 -0.36 -5.98
N GLY A 22 9.36 -0.24 -4.69
CA GLY A 22 10.68 -0.48 -4.10
C GLY A 22 10.56 -1.57 -3.04
N GLY A 23 11.26 -2.69 -3.21
CA GLY A 23 11.42 -3.67 -2.14
C GLY A 23 12.52 -3.20 -1.18
N GLU A 24 12.20 -3.01 0.09
CA GLU A 24 13.20 -2.71 1.12
C GLU A 24 13.83 -4.00 1.65
N THR A 25 15.11 -3.91 2.03
CA THR A 25 15.88 -4.97 2.67
C THR A 25 15.49 -5.06 4.15
N SER A 26 14.87 -6.17 4.56
CA SER A 26 14.50 -6.42 5.96
C SER A 26 15.73 -6.64 6.85
N ASN A 27 15.77 -5.94 7.98
CA ASN A 27 16.63 -6.27 9.13
C ASN A 27 15.78 -6.99 10.20
N PRO A 28 16.32 -8.00 10.91
CA PRO A 28 15.54 -8.78 11.86
C PRO A 28 15.22 -7.99 13.15
N PRO A 29 14.05 -8.21 13.78
CA PRO A 29 13.70 -7.58 15.05
C PRO A 29 14.49 -8.17 16.23
N ALA A 30 14.76 -7.33 17.23
CA ALA A 30 15.46 -7.68 18.46
C ALA A 30 14.59 -8.56 19.39
N THR A 31 15.24 -9.50 20.08
CA THR A 31 14.64 -10.42 21.04
C THR A 31 14.38 -9.74 22.40
N SER A 32 13.22 -10.05 23.01
CA SER A 32 12.91 -9.74 24.41
C SER A 32 12.54 -11.03 25.14
N THR A 33 13.15 -11.26 26.31
CA THR A 33 13.03 -12.44 27.17
C THR A 33 12.10 -12.20 28.38
N ASP A 34 11.31 -13.25 28.72
CA ASP A 34 10.71 -13.65 30.01
C ASP A 34 9.76 -12.66 30.76
N ASN A 35 8.67 -13.07 31.45
CA ASN A 35 8.50 -14.24 32.32
C ASN A 35 7.02 -14.58 32.66
N SER A 36 6.74 -15.89 32.74
CA SER A 36 5.84 -16.71 33.59
C SER A 36 4.62 -16.16 34.37
N GLY A 37 3.50 -16.89 34.26
CA GLY A 37 2.46 -17.07 35.29
C GLY A 37 1.19 -17.82 34.80
N THR A 38 0.84 -18.97 35.42
CA THR A 38 -0.42 -19.74 35.20
C THR A 38 -1.16 -19.88 36.55
N PRO A 39 -2.50 -20.11 36.61
CA PRO A 39 -3.05 -21.48 36.55
C PRO A 39 -4.47 -21.67 35.93
N THR A 40 -4.55 -22.60 34.95
CA THR A 40 -5.45 -23.79 34.79
C THR A 40 -6.99 -23.76 34.86
N GLU A 41 -7.62 -24.18 33.75
CA GLU A 41 -8.89 -24.97 33.65
C GLU A 41 -8.77 -26.01 32.49
N PRO A 42 -9.62 -27.06 32.40
CA PRO A 42 -9.32 -28.30 31.66
C PRO A 42 -9.48 -28.22 30.14
N GLN A 43 -8.53 -28.82 29.44
CA GLN A 43 -8.42 -28.83 27.98
C GLN A 43 -9.25 -29.98 27.35
N PRO A 44 -9.99 -29.76 26.26
CA PRO A 44 -10.64 -30.82 25.50
C PRO A 44 -9.61 -31.69 24.74
N THR A 45 -10.00 -32.96 24.49
CA THR A 45 -9.19 -34.04 23.91
C THR A 45 -8.47 -33.64 22.62
N PRO A 46 -7.14 -33.87 22.49
CA PRO A 46 -6.38 -33.46 21.31
C PRO A 46 -6.72 -34.32 20.09
N THR A 47 -7.11 -33.66 19.00
CA THR A 47 -7.03 -34.20 17.64
C THR A 47 -5.58 -34.59 17.34
N PRO A 48 -5.30 -35.75 16.69
CA PRO A 48 -3.93 -36.18 16.43
C PRO A 48 -3.16 -35.10 15.67
N THR A 49 -2.09 -34.61 16.30
CA THR A 49 -1.11 -33.73 15.67
C THR A 49 -0.56 -34.44 14.45
N PRO A 50 -0.64 -33.87 13.23
CA PRO A 50 0.05 -34.43 12.09
C PRO A 50 1.54 -34.46 12.41
N THR A 51 2.17 -35.63 12.24
CA THR A 51 3.60 -35.82 12.43
C THR A 51 4.36 -34.74 11.66
N PRO A 52 5.26 -33.97 12.30
CA PRO A 52 6.09 -33.00 11.60
C PRO A 52 6.85 -33.73 10.48
N ALA A 53 6.77 -33.22 9.26
CA ALA A 53 7.61 -33.72 8.19
C ALA A 53 9.07 -33.54 8.60
N THR A 54 9.82 -34.64 8.69
CA THR A 54 11.25 -34.61 9.00
C THR A 54 11.97 -34.03 7.77
N TYR A 55 12.25 -32.73 7.78
CA TYR A 55 13.13 -32.14 6.78
C TYR A 55 14.56 -32.58 7.09
N TYR A 56 15.15 -33.40 6.22
CA TYR A 56 16.54 -33.80 6.31
C TYR A 56 17.45 -32.55 6.24
N GLN A 57 17.92 -32.05 7.38
CA GLN A 57 19.09 -31.16 7.40
C GLN A 57 20.33 -32.00 7.10
N THR A 58 20.78 -31.96 5.84
CA THR A 58 22.06 -32.54 5.45
C THR A 58 23.06 -31.42 5.18
N LYS A 59 24.21 -31.49 5.87
CA LYS A 59 25.45 -30.71 5.71
C LYS A 59 25.36 -29.21 6.07
N THR A 60 26.52 -28.70 6.52
CA THR A 60 26.87 -27.31 6.90
C THR A 60 25.91 -26.26 6.33
N PRO A 61 25.38 -25.29 7.12
CA PRO A 61 24.45 -24.29 6.60
C PRO A 61 25.10 -23.54 5.44
N TYR A 62 24.66 -23.85 4.22
CA TYR A 62 25.13 -23.20 3.01
C TYR A 62 24.70 -21.74 3.09
N THR A 63 25.67 -20.85 3.30
CA THR A 63 25.45 -19.42 3.29
C THR A 63 25.93 -18.87 1.94
N PHE A 64 25.08 -18.13 1.25
CA PHE A 64 25.47 -17.35 0.08
C PHE A 64 25.64 -15.87 0.47
N ALA A 65 26.57 -15.18 -0.19
CA ALA A 65 26.69 -13.73 -0.11
C ALA A 65 26.89 -13.17 -1.52
N ASN A 66 26.31 -12.01 -1.81
CA ASN A 66 26.50 -11.29 -3.08
C ASN A 66 27.95 -10.79 -3.21
N THR A 67 28.89 -11.65 -3.58
CA THR A 67 30.31 -11.29 -3.76
C THR A 67 30.74 -11.31 -5.23
N GLY A 68 29.88 -11.82 -6.10
CA GLY A 68 30.10 -11.92 -7.55
C GLY A 68 29.99 -10.57 -8.26
N THR A 69 30.40 -10.57 -9.53
CA THR A 69 30.18 -9.46 -10.47
C THR A 69 29.35 -9.98 -11.63
N TYR A 70 28.32 -9.24 -12.02
CA TYR A 70 27.46 -9.57 -13.15
C TYR A 70 27.34 -8.36 -14.07
N ALA A 71 27.63 -8.54 -15.36
CA ALA A 71 27.46 -7.51 -16.37
C ALA A 71 26.28 -7.87 -17.28
N PHE A 72 25.41 -6.89 -17.51
CA PHE A 72 24.31 -6.98 -18.44
C PHE A 72 24.47 -5.90 -19.51
N THR A 73 24.17 -6.26 -20.76
CA THR A 73 23.96 -5.30 -21.84
C THR A 73 22.61 -5.57 -22.48
N SER A 74 21.79 -4.53 -22.64
CA SER A 74 20.50 -4.62 -23.30
C SER A 74 20.65 -5.08 -24.75
N SER A 75 19.61 -5.71 -25.28
CA SER A 75 19.59 -6.21 -26.67
C SER A 75 19.81 -5.12 -27.71
N ASP A 76 19.39 -3.89 -27.42
CA ASP A 76 19.61 -2.71 -28.28
C ASP A 76 20.98 -2.05 -28.09
N GLY A 77 21.82 -2.57 -27.20
CA GLY A 77 23.16 -2.07 -26.89
C GLY A 77 23.20 -0.72 -26.19
N LYS A 78 22.06 -0.13 -25.82
CA LYS A 78 22.01 1.22 -25.23
C LYS A 78 22.28 1.24 -23.73
N PHE A 79 22.09 0.11 -23.05
CA PHE A 79 22.24 0.01 -21.61
C PHE A 79 23.22 -1.10 -21.27
N THR A 80 24.40 -0.73 -20.80
CA THR A 80 25.35 -1.66 -20.17
C THR A 80 25.44 -1.33 -18.68
N ASN A 81 25.20 -2.31 -17.83
CA ASN A 81 25.35 -2.15 -16.38
C ASN A 81 26.20 -3.29 -15.82
N THR A 82 27.09 -2.97 -14.88
CA THR A 82 27.90 -3.95 -14.15
C THR A 82 27.53 -3.87 -12.67
N LEU A 83 26.86 -4.91 -12.18
CA LEU A 83 26.51 -5.09 -10.78
C LEU A 83 27.67 -5.79 -10.08
N LYS A 84 28.29 -5.11 -9.12
CA LYS A 84 29.29 -5.71 -8.23
C LYS A 84 28.68 -5.92 -6.86
N GLY A 85 28.64 -7.16 -6.42
CA GLY A 85 28.19 -7.51 -5.09
C GLY A 85 29.12 -6.96 -4.00
N ASP A 86 28.54 -6.53 -2.89
CA ASP A 86 29.24 -5.94 -1.74
C ASP A 86 29.41 -6.90 -0.56
N GLY A 87 28.93 -8.14 -0.69
CA GLY A 87 28.97 -9.19 0.32
C GLY A 87 28.02 -8.99 1.50
N LYS A 88 27.20 -7.92 1.50
CA LYS A 88 26.29 -7.60 2.60
C LYS A 88 24.97 -8.35 2.50
N THR A 89 24.47 -8.61 1.29
CA THR A 89 23.27 -9.41 1.08
C THR A 89 23.61 -10.88 1.21
N LYS A 90 23.03 -11.53 2.22
CA LYS A 90 23.28 -12.95 2.54
C LYS A 90 22.01 -13.77 2.48
N ILE A 91 22.16 -15.02 2.09
CA ILE A 91 21.14 -16.07 2.27
C ILE A 91 21.77 -17.08 3.22
N ALA A 92 21.41 -17.00 4.50
CA ALA A 92 21.96 -17.83 5.56
C ALA A 92 20.95 -18.85 6.10
N SER A 93 19.66 -18.69 5.78
CA SER A 93 18.58 -19.55 6.22
C SER A 93 17.60 -19.91 5.09
N ALA A 94 16.78 -20.92 5.33
CA ALA A 94 15.66 -21.23 4.44
C ALA A 94 14.65 -20.09 4.34
N VAL A 95 14.46 -19.31 5.42
CA VAL A 95 13.59 -18.13 5.42
C VAL A 95 14.14 -17.05 4.49
N ASP A 96 15.44 -16.79 4.54
CA ASP A 96 16.11 -15.85 3.63
C ASP A 96 15.92 -16.29 2.17
N ALA A 97 16.10 -17.59 1.91
CA ALA A 97 15.95 -18.14 0.57
C ALA A 97 14.52 -18.00 0.03
N VAL A 98 13.52 -18.30 0.87
CA VAL A 98 12.11 -18.15 0.51
C VAL A 98 11.75 -16.67 0.28
N ASN A 99 12.24 -15.76 1.11
CA ASN A 99 12.02 -14.32 0.92
C ASN A 99 12.61 -13.83 -0.40
N VAL A 100 13.81 -14.27 -0.78
CA VAL A 100 14.41 -13.90 -2.08
C VAL A 100 13.58 -14.47 -3.25
N LEU A 101 13.18 -15.74 -3.19
CA LEU A 101 12.33 -16.35 -4.23
C LEU A 101 10.97 -15.66 -4.34
N TYR A 102 10.40 -15.25 -3.21
CA TYR A 102 9.12 -14.55 -3.18
C TYR A 102 9.22 -13.14 -3.75
N ASN A 103 10.28 -12.39 -3.45
CA ASN A 103 10.55 -11.11 -4.09
C ASN A 103 10.67 -11.24 -5.62
N LEU A 104 11.36 -12.28 -6.10
CA LEU A 104 11.44 -12.57 -7.53
C LEU A 104 10.08 -12.92 -8.13
N LEU A 105 9.26 -13.72 -7.44
CA LEU A 105 7.89 -14.04 -7.85
C LEU A 105 7.05 -12.77 -8.02
N GLN A 106 7.12 -11.84 -7.08
CA GLN A 106 6.34 -10.59 -7.11
C GLN A 106 6.76 -9.65 -8.25
N VAL A 107 8.05 -9.58 -8.55
CA VAL A 107 8.60 -8.66 -9.56
C VAL A 107 8.48 -9.23 -10.98
N ALA A 108 8.51 -10.55 -11.14
CA ALA A 108 8.55 -11.21 -12.44
C ALA A 108 7.46 -10.75 -13.45
N PRO A 109 6.17 -10.60 -13.07
CA PRO A 109 5.14 -10.14 -13.99
C PRO A 109 5.41 -8.74 -14.56
N ALA A 110 5.97 -7.85 -13.73
CA ALA A 110 6.32 -6.48 -14.11
C ALA A 110 7.55 -6.40 -15.02
N MET A 111 8.33 -7.47 -15.11
CA MET A 111 9.55 -7.58 -15.93
C MET A 111 9.38 -8.53 -17.11
N THR A 112 8.14 -8.72 -17.60
CA THR A 112 7.86 -9.69 -18.67
C THR A 112 8.63 -9.37 -19.96
N ALA A 113 8.74 -8.08 -20.32
CA ALA A 113 9.45 -7.64 -21.53
C ALA A 113 10.96 -7.89 -21.45
N GLU A 114 11.54 -7.79 -20.25
CA GLU A 114 12.96 -7.90 -19.98
C GLU A 114 13.40 -9.36 -19.80
N THR A 115 12.54 -10.17 -19.18
CA THR A 115 12.86 -11.56 -18.80
C THR A 115 12.36 -12.61 -19.79
N GLY A 116 11.53 -12.21 -20.76
CA GLY A 116 10.81 -13.14 -21.62
C GLY A 116 9.69 -13.90 -20.88
N GLY A 117 9.19 -13.34 -19.78
CA GLY A 117 8.10 -13.92 -18.99
C GLY A 117 8.54 -15.10 -18.12
N VAL A 118 9.56 -14.90 -17.26
CA VAL A 118 10.00 -15.95 -16.34
C VAL A 118 8.86 -16.39 -15.40
N THR A 119 8.59 -17.69 -15.37
CA THR A 119 7.58 -18.30 -14.49
C THR A 119 8.23 -18.70 -13.16
N MET A 120 7.88 -17.98 -12.10
CA MET A 120 8.41 -18.19 -10.74
C MET A 120 7.53 -19.13 -9.91
N GLU A 121 6.30 -19.38 -10.35
CA GLU A 121 5.27 -20.23 -9.73
C GLU A 121 5.68 -21.70 -9.62
N LYS A 122 6.70 -22.12 -10.37
CA LYS A 122 7.31 -23.46 -10.25
C LYS A 122 8.17 -23.63 -8.98
N TYR A 123 8.57 -22.52 -8.35
CA TYR A 123 9.43 -22.52 -7.16
C TYR A 123 8.66 -22.25 -5.86
N ILE A 124 7.49 -21.59 -5.95
CA ILE A 124 6.63 -21.28 -4.81
C ILE A 124 5.19 -21.63 -5.20
N GLY A 125 4.59 -22.58 -4.47
CA GLY A 125 3.19 -22.94 -4.64
C GLY A 125 2.25 -21.82 -4.20
N ALA A 126 1.03 -21.80 -4.76
CA ALA A 126 0.06 -20.72 -4.53
C ALA A 126 -0.26 -20.49 -3.04
N GLU A 127 -0.37 -21.55 -2.24
CA GLU A 127 -0.63 -21.46 -0.79
C GLU A 127 0.53 -20.79 -0.04
N GLN A 128 1.78 -21.15 -0.38
CA GLN A 128 2.96 -20.51 0.20
C GLN A 128 3.06 -19.05 -0.25
N ALA A 129 2.78 -18.75 -1.52
CA ALA A 129 2.75 -17.38 -2.03
C ALA A 129 1.70 -16.52 -1.31
N GLN A 130 0.52 -17.07 -1.02
CA GLN A 130 -0.52 -16.37 -0.25
C GLN A 130 -0.10 -16.10 1.19
N THR A 131 0.59 -17.05 1.82
CA THR A 131 1.14 -16.86 3.18
C THR A 131 2.20 -15.77 3.20
N LEU A 132 3.10 -15.76 2.21
CA LEU A 132 4.16 -14.76 2.10
C LEU A 132 3.60 -13.37 1.79
N ALA A 133 2.57 -13.28 0.93
CA ALA A 133 1.82 -12.05 0.69
C ALA A 133 1.21 -11.51 1.97
N TYR A 134 0.60 -12.37 2.77
CA TYR A 134 0.05 -11.98 4.07
C TYR A 134 1.12 -11.43 5.03
N LEU A 135 2.30 -12.04 5.09
CA LEU A 135 3.38 -11.57 5.96
C LEU A 135 3.92 -10.20 5.52
N GLN A 136 4.08 -9.98 4.21
CA GLN A 136 4.49 -8.69 3.67
C GLN A 136 3.40 -7.62 3.88
N ASP A 137 2.13 -7.98 3.65
CA ASP A 137 1.00 -7.11 3.92
C ASP A 137 0.92 -6.71 5.40
N ALA A 138 1.19 -7.65 6.32
CA ALA A 138 1.24 -7.36 7.74
C ALA A 138 2.35 -6.34 8.08
N GLU A 139 3.52 -6.46 7.45
CA GLU A 139 4.62 -5.51 7.62
C GLU A 139 4.22 -4.10 7.16
N ASP A 140 3.74 -3.95 5.92
CA ASP A 140 3.30 -2.66 5.39
C ASP A 140 2.12 -2.08 6.17
N TYR A 141 1.17 -2.92 6.59
CA TYR A 141 0.03 -2.53 7.42
C TYR A 141 0.47 -1.88 8.74
N TYR A 142 1.45 -2.47 9.43
CA TYR A 142 1.92 -1.97 10.72
C TYR A 142 2.98 -0.87 10.62
N GLN A 143 3.77 -0.81 9.55
CA GLN A 143 4.81 0.21 9.39
C GLN A 143 4.30 1.48 8.71
N LYS A 144 3.38 1.35 7.74
CA LYS A 144 2.98 2.43 6.82
C LYS A 144 1.46 2.65 6.81
N GLY A 145 0.69 1.60 7.07
CA GLY A 145 -0.77 1.55 6.97
C GLY A 145 -1.52 1.94 8.26
N PRO A 146 -2.79 1.50 8.40
CA PRO A 146 -3.64 1.82 9.54
C PRO A 146 -3.12 1.32 10.89
N GLY A 147 -2.30 0.27 10.90
CA GLY A 147 -1.57 -0.22 12.06
C GLY A 147 -2.39 -0.43 13.34
N ILE A 148 -1.73 -0.15 14.47
CA ILE A 148 -2.31 -0.29 15.82
C ILE A 148 -3.15 0.93 16.15
N GLN A 149 -4.43 0.73 16.46
CA GLN A 149 -5.38 1.80 16.73
C GLN A 149 -4.90 2.79 17.80
N GLU A 150 -4.31 2.29 18.88
CA GLU A 150 -3.82 3.07 20.01
C GLU A 150 -2.56 3.88 19.69
N ALA A 151 -1.79 3.48 18.67
CA ALA A 151 -0.59 4.18 18.22
C ALA A 151 -0.88 5.22 17.12
N ASN A 152 -2.10 5.27 16.61
CA ASN A 152 -2.43 6.15 15.50
C ASN A 152 -2.35 7.65 15.90
N PRO A 153 -1.90 8.53 14.99
CA PRO A 153 -1.59 8.27 13.58
C PRO A 153 -0.09 8.04 13.27
N VAL A 154 0.72 7.49 14.17
CA VAL A 154 2.21 7.51 14.05
C VAL A 154 2.74 7.04 12.69
N THR A 155 2.21 5.94 12.15
CA THR A 155 2.69 5.30 10.90
C THR A 155 2.37 6.11 9.64
N TYR A 156 1.33 6.93 9.66
CA TYR A 156 0.86 7.67 8.48
C TYR A 156 0.79 9.19 8.66
N ARG A 157 1.12 9.71 9.84
CA ARG A 157 1.08 11.15 10.16
C ARG A 157 1.86 12.00 9.16
N MET A 158 2.97 11.48 8.66
CA MET A 158 3.81 12.19 7.68
C MET A 158 3.02 12.60 6.41
N ALA A 159 1.97 11.85 6.04
CA ALA A 159 1.17 12.11 4.84
C ALA A 159 0.30 13.37 4.96
N LYS A 160 0.24 13.99 6.15
CA LYS A 160 -0.49 15.24 6.38
C LYS A 160 -0.03 16.37 5.47
N VAL A 161 1.28 16.45 5.19
CA VAL A 161 1.83 17.47 4.27
C VAL A 161 1.25 17.31 2.86
N LEU A 162 1.09 16.07 2.39
CA LEU A 162 0.48 15.79 1.09
C LEU A 162 -1.03 16.03 1.10
N GLN A 163 -1.72 15.65 2.17
CA GLN A 163 -3.15 15.97 2.36
C GLN A 163 -3.39 17.48 2.32
N ASP A 164 -2.57 18.25 3.02
CA ASP A 164 -2.67 19.72 3.02
C ASP A 164 -2.37 20.30 1.65
N ASP A 165 -1.38 19.74 0.92
CA ASP A 165 -1.10 20.16 -0.45
C ASP A 165 -2.28 19.87 -1.40
N PHE A 166 -3.02 18.78 -1.23
CA PHE A 166 -4.25 18.51 -2.01
C PHE A 166 -5.31 19.59 -1.76
N PHE A 167 -5.62 19.90 -0.50
CA PHE A 167 -6.58 20.96 -0.19
C PHE A 167 -6.09 22.35 -0.64
N ASN A 168 -4.80 22.65 -0.49
CA ASN A 168 -4.21 23.92 -0.93
C ASN A 168 -4.42 24.18 -2.43
N GLU A 169 -4.30 23.15 -3.27
CA GLU A 169 -4.54 23.28 -4.71
C GLU A 169 -6.03 23.57 -5.01
N VAL A 170 -6.96 22.92 -4.30
CA VAL A 170 -8.39 23.21 -4.48
C VAL A 170 -8.76 24.61 -3.92
N ASP A 171 -8.12 25.05 -2.84
CA ASP A 171 -8.24 26.41 -2.31
C ASP A 171 -7.71 27.47 -3.30
N ALA A 172 -6.64 27.18 -4.03
CA ALA A 172 -6.15 28.05 -5.09
C ALA A 172 -7.20 28.22 -6.21
N ILE A 173 -7.82 27.12 -6.65
CA ILE A 173 -8.95 27.14 -7.58
C ILE A 173 -10.12 27.95 -7.01
N ALA A 174 -10.41 27.81 -5.71
CA ALA A 174 -11.47 28.58 -5.05
C ALA A 174 -11.22 30.09 -5.07
N ARG A 175 -9.96 30.52 -4.94
CA ARG A 175 -9.51 31.92 -5.08
C ARG A 175 -9.43 32.40 -6.53
N GLY A 176 -9.69 31.54 -7.51
CA GLY A 176 -9.67 31.88 -8.94
C GLY A 176 -8.33 31.67 -9.62
N ASP A 177 -7.36 31.03 -8.96
CA ASP A 177 -6.13 30.60 -9.63
C ASP A 177 -6.43 29.36 -10.48
N LEU A 178 -6.53 29.58 -11.80
CA LEU A 178 -6.75 28.55 -12.81
C LEU A 178 -5.54 28.42 -13.74
N THR A 179 -4.36 28.85 -13.29
CA THR A 179 -3.13 28.81 -14.11
C THR A 179 -2.67 27.38 -14.42
N ARG A 180 -3.12 26.39 -13.63
CA ARG A 180 -2.81 24.97 -13.79
C ARG A 180 -4.10 24.17 -13.93
N ALA A 181 -4.21 23.39 -15.00
CA ALA A 181 -5.32 22.45 -15.18
C ALA A 181 -5.15 21.16 -14.34
N ALA A 182 -3.91 20.83 -13.94
CA ALA A 182 -3.58 19.65 -13.16
C ALA A 182 -2.24 19.83 -12.41
N LYS A 183 -2.07 19.10 -11.28
CA LYS A 183 -0.80 18.96 -10.57
C LYS A 183 -0.47 17.49 -10.33
N LEU A 184 0.32 16.89 -11.21
CA LEU A 184 0.70 15.48 -11.15
C LEU A 184 1.90 15.28 -10.22
N ARG A 185 1.85 14.28 -9.34
CA ARG A 185 2.92 13.94 -8.39
C ARG A 185 3.32 12.49 -8.61
N PHE A 186 4.60 12.18 -8.63
CA PHE A 186 5.11 10.81 -8.77
C PHE A 186 5.83 10.44 -7.50
N THR A 187 5.56 9.25 -6.97
CA THR A 187 6.02 8.86 -5.65
C THR A 187 6.16 7.35 -5.52
N HIS A 188 6.12 6.85 -4.28
CA HIS A 188 6.37 5.45 -3.91
C HIS A 188 5.20 4.89 -3.08
N ALA A 189 5.20 3.57 -2.87
CA ALA A 189 4.24 2.90 -1.99
C ALA A 189 4.27 3.48 -0.56
N GLU A 190 5.46 3.88 -0.10
CA GLU A 190 5.75 4.54 1.18
C GLU A 190 5.04 5.89 1.34
N ILE A 191 4.47 6.44 0.27
CA ILE A 191 3.63 7.66 0.32
C ILE A 191 2.17 7.32 0.03
N VAL A 192 1.87 6.41 -0.91
CA VAL A 192 0.49 6.04 -1.25
C VAL A 192 -0.23 5.37 -0.07
N ILE A 193 0.41 4.42 0.61
CA ILE A 193 -0.18 3.70 1.75
C ILE A 193 -0.54 4.65 2.91
N PRO A 194 0.40 5.49 3.43
CA PRO A 194 0.05 6.42 4.48
C PRO A 194 -0.87 7.54 4.00
N PHE A 195 -0.85 7.91 2.71
CA PHE A 195 -1.81 8.87 2.17
C PHE A 195 -3.24 8.30 2.15
N ALA A 196 -3.44 7.06 1.70
CA ALA A 196 -4.74 6.40 1.80
C ALA A 196 -5.21 6.26 3.27
N SER A 197 -4.27 6.02 4.18
CA SER A 197 -4.55 5.90 5.61
C SER A 197 -4.97 7.25 6.23
N ILE A 198 -4.23 8.34 5.97
CA ILE A 198 -4.58 9.67 6.52
C ILE A 198 -5.85 10.25 5.90
N MET A 199 -6.20 9.81 4.69
CA MET A 199 -7.48 10.11 4.06
C MET A 199 -8.65 9.36 4.71
N ASN A 200 -8.39 8.43 5.63
CA ASN A 200 -9.37 7.64 6.38
C ASN A 200 -10.42 6.96 5.47
N LEU A 201 -9.97 6.42 4.32
CA LEU A 201 -10.90 5.89 3.31
C LEU A 201 -11.72 4.72 3.87
N LYS A 202 -13.03 4.76 3.62
CA LYS A 202 -13.96 3.68 3.97
C LYS A 202 -13.49 2.38 3.33
N ASN A 203 -13.24 1.36 4.13
CA ASN A 203 -12.75 0.04 3.71
C ASN A 203 -11.24 -0.09 3.44
N VAL A 204 -10.47 1.00 3.55
CA VAL A 204 -8.99 0.93 3.55
C VAL A 204 -8.47 1.20 4.96
N PHE A 205 -9.02 2.20 5.64
CA PHE A 205 -8.59 2.56 6.99
C PHE A 205 -9.34 1.76 8.05
N VAL A 206 -8.84 0.56 8.34
CA VAL A 206 -9.34 -0.32 9.41
C VAL A 206 -8.18 -0.65 10.35
N PRO A 207 -7.92 0.17 11.38
CA PRO A 207 -6.89 -0.11 12.37
C PRO A 207 -7.30 -1.29 13.26
N THR A 208 -6.33 -2.00 13.80
CA THR A 208 -6.55 -3.15 14.68
C THR A 208 -6.18 -2.77 16.12
N PRO A 209 -6.99 -3.13 17.14
CA PRO A 209 -6.62 -2.91 18.54
C PRO A 209 -5.32 -3.61 18.88
N GLN A 210 -4.50 -3.05 19.77
CA GLN A 210 -3.22 -3.63 20.17
C GLN A 210 -3.34 -5.09 20.67
N ALA A 211 -4.49 -5.46 21.26
CA ALA A 211 -4.75 -6.80 21.75
C ALA A 211 -5.03 -7.84 20.65
N GLN A 212 -5.09 -7.43 19.37
CA GLN A 212 -5.41 -8.27 18.23
C GLN A 212 -4.33 -8.16 17.15
N THR A 213 -3.96 -9.30 16.57
CA THR A 213 -3.07 -9.32 15.42
C THR A 213 -3.86 -9.15 14.13
N TYR A 214 -3.34 -8.34 13.20
CA TYR A 214 -3.81 -8.25 11.83
C TYR A 214 -3.76 -9.64 11.18
N THR A 215 -4.88 -10.08 10.60
CA THR A 215 -4.95 -11.28 9.77
C THR A 215 -5.85 -11.02 8.57
N TYR A 216 -5.66 -11.79 7.49
CA TYR A 216 -6.58 -11.74 6.36
C TYR A 216 -8.04 -12.10 6.72
N ALA A 217 -8.25 -12.88 7.78
CA ALA A 217 -9.59 -13.28 8.22
C ALA A 217 -10.33 -12.17 8.99
N ASN A 218 -9.60 -11.26 9.64
CA ASN A 218 -10.19 -10.25 10.53
C ASN A 218 -10.06 -8.81 10.03
N ASN A 219 -9.27 -8.58 8.97
CA ASN A 219 -9.02 -7.25 8.43
C ASN A 219 -9.04 -7.29 6.89
N PRO A 220 -9.74 -6.36 6.21
CA PRO A 220 -9.83 -6.33 4.76
C PRO A 220 -8.60 -5.75 4.06
N TRP A 221 -7.68 -5.10 4.77
CA TRP A 221 -6.53 -4.42 4.16
C TRP A 221 -5.64 -5.40 3.38
N ARG A 222 -5.31 -5.09 2.13
CA ARG A 222 -4.39 -5.87 1.27
C ARG A 222 -3.47 -4.95 0.49
N GLY A 223 -2.18 -5.27 0.41
CA GLY A 223 -1.18 -4.47 -0.29
C GLY A 223 -1.46 -4.35 -1.78
N ASP A 224 -1.93 -5.42 -2.42
CA ASP A 224 -2.29 -5.47 -3.84
C ASP A 224 -3.51 -4.60 -4.21
N GLN A 225 -4.36 -4.27 -3.24
CA GLN A 225 -5.52 -3.40 -3.43
C GLN A 225 -5.20 -1.94 -3.06
N VAL A 226 -4.38 -1.75 -2.03
CA VAL A 226 -4.04 -0.42 -1.50
C VAL A 226 -2.91 0.22 -2.29
N SER A 227 -1.84 -0.51 -2.56
CA SER A 227 -0.69 0.03 -3.30
C SER A 227 -0.15 -0.94 -4.35
N PRO A 228 -0.97 -1.35 -5.34
CA PRO A 228 -0.46 -2.05 -6.51
C PRO A 228 0.59 -1.20 -7.25
N MET A 229 1.32 -1.81 -8.20
CA MET A 229 2.13 -1.03 -9.13
C MET A 229 1.28 0.02 -9.84
N ALA A 230 1.80 1.24 -9.94
CA ALA A 230 1.11 2.42 -10.45
C ALA A 230 -0.16 2.81 -9.67
N ALA A 231 -0.25 2.43 -8.39
CA ALA A 231 -1.31 2.90 -7.51
C ALA A 231 -1.44 4.42 -7.55
N ASN A 232 -2.68 4.91 -7.56
CA ASN A 232 -2.98 6.31 -7.76
C ASN A 232 -4.19 6.79 -6.98
N MET A 233 -4.14 8.03 -6.49
CA MET A 233 -5.28 8.74 -5.92
C MET A 233 -5.43 10.09 -6.61
N GLN A 234 -6.66 10.39 -7.04
CA GLN A 234 -6.98 11.55 -7.85
C GLN A 234 -8.21 12.27 -7.37
N TRP A 235 -8.18 13.61 -7.39
CA TRP A 235 -9.33 14.46 -7.08
C TRP A 235 -9.75 15.26 -8.31
N ASP A 236 -10.93 14.98 -8.84
CA ASP A 236 -11.52 15.79 -9.89
C ASP A 236 -12.28 16.96 -9.27
N VAL A 237 -11.95 18.18 -9.71
CA VAL A 237 -12.59 19.40 -9.20
C VAL A 237 -13.49 20.00 -10.27
N TYR A 238 -14.78 20.09 -9.92
CA TYR A 238 -15.82 20.67 -10.74
C TYR A 238 -16.33 21.97 -10.14
N ARG A 239 -16.89 22.83 -10.98
CA ARG A 239 -17.49 24.08 -10.55
C ARG A 239 -18.98 24.09 -10.90
N ASN A 240 -19.81 24.49 -9.95
CA ASN A 240 -21.24 24.75 -10.14
C ASN A 240 -21.57 26.14 -9.56
N GLY A 241 -21.52 27.15 -10.43
CA GLY A 241 -21.57 28.56 -10.00
C GLY A 241 -20.35 28.91 -9.14
N SER A 242 -20.59 29.39 -7.91
CA SER A 242 -19.54 29.67 -6.94
C SER A 242 -19.07 28.44 -6.14
N ARG A 243 -19.81 27.31 -6.20
CA ARG A 243 -19.50 26.11 -5.43
C ARG A 243 -18.48 25.25 -6.17
N LEU A 244 -17.49 24.75 -5.42
CA LEU A 244 -16.59 23.69 -5.88
C LEU A 244 -17.09 22.34 -5.40
N ILE A 245 -16.94 21.35 -6.26
CA ILE A 245 -17.35 19.97 -6.05
C ILE A 245 -16.13 19.10 -6.30
N VAL A 246 -15.87 18.15 -5.41
CA VAL A 246 -14.74 17.22 -5.53
C VAL A 246 -15.26 15.80 -5.68
N LYS A 247 -14.65 15.04 -6.58
CA LYS A 247 -14.81 13.58 -6.70
C LYS A 247 -13.44 12.93 -6.54
N MET A 248 -13.35 11.82 -5.82
CA MET A 248 -12.11 11.07 -5.69
C MET A 248 -12.14 9.78 -6.51
N LEU A 249 -11.03 9.51 -7.19
CA LEU A 249 -10.70 8.21 -7.77
C LEU A 249 -9.53 7.63 -6.99
N TYR A 250 -9.58 6.34 -6.69
CA TYR A 250 -8.48 5.59 -6.12
C TYR A 250 -8.28 4.32 -6.93
N ASN A 251 -7.08 4.16 -7.50
CA ASN A 251 -6.78 3.19 -8.55
C ASN A 251 -7.83 3.26 -9.67
N GLU A 252 -8.11 4.49 -10.12
CA GLU A 252 -9.11 4.84 -11.15
C GLU A 252 -10.57 4.46 -10.82
N ARG A 253 -10.88 4.02 -9.60
CA ARG A 253 -12.24 3.67 -9.16
C ARG A 253 -12.84 4.79 -8.32
N GLU A 254 -14.10 5.12 -8.57
CA GLU A 254 -14.85 6.07 -7.74
C GLU A 254 -14.87 5.60 -6.29
N THR A 255 -14.27 6.40 -5.41
CA THR A 255 -14.04 6.04 -4.01
C THR A 255 -14.53 7.16 -3.13
N ASP A 256 -15.25 6.79 -2.06
CA ASP A 256 -15.74 7.73 -1.08
C ASP A 256 -14.62 8.22 -0.16
N PHE A 257 -14.70 9.48 0.25
CA PHE A 257 -13.93 10.02 1.38
C PHE A 257 -14.33 9.33 2.70
N GLN A 258 -13.69 9.71 3.79
CA GLN A 258 -13.96 9.13 5.11
C GLN A 258 -15.44 9.23 5.52
N ALA A 259 -15.91 8.29 6.34
CA ALA A 259 -17.31 8.20 6.76
C ALA A 259 -17.86 9.44 7.46
N ALA A 260 -17.04 10.12 8.22
CA ALA A 260 -17.42 11.40 8.84
C ALA A 260 -17.84 12.46 7.81
N CYS A 261 -17.43 12.32 6.54
CA CYS A 261 -17.72 13.28 5.47
C CYS A 261 -18.97 12.94 4.65
N ASP A 262 -19.78 11.96 5.02
CA ASP A 262 -21.02 11.65 4.29
C ASP A 262 -21.97 12.84 4.20
N GLY A 263 -21.99 13.72 5.20
CA GLY A 263 -22.77 14.96 5.17
C GLY A 263 -22.29 15.99 4.14
N ALA A 264 -21.09 15.81 3.57
CA ALA A 264 -20.58 16.66 2.50
C ALA A 264 -20.97 16.16 1.10
N LYS A 265 -21.55 14.95 0.96
CA LYS A 265 -22.04 14.45 -0.33
C LYS A 265 -23.16 15.32 -0.88
N LEU A 266 -23.20 15.48 -2.21
CA LEU A 266 -24.28 16.21 -2.88
C LEU A 266 -25.64 15.47 -2.84
N ALA A 267 -25.60 14.15 -2.70
CA ALA A 267 -26.75 13.28 -2.46
C ALA A 267 -26.26 11.97 -1.81
N PRO A 268 -27.12 11.19 -1.10
CA PRO A 268 -26.69 10.00 -0.35
C PRO A 268 -25.88 8.97 -1.16
N ALA A 269 -26.28 8.71 -2.41
CA ALA A 269 -25.61 7.77 -3.32
C ALA A 269 -24.54 8.41 -4.22
N SER A 270 -24.16 9.67 -3.96
CA SER A 270 -23.20 10.39 -4.80
C SER A 270 -21.77 10.21 -4.32
N HIS A 271 -20.83 10.07 -5.26
CA HIS A 271 -19.39 10.19 -5.02
C HIS A 271 -18.86 11.63 -5.18
N PHE A 272 -19.76 12.61 -5.34
CA PHE A 272 -19.43 14.02 -5.44
C PHE A 272 -19.70 14.73 -4.11
N TYR A 273 -18.72 15.50 -3.66
CA TYR A 273 -18.72 16.18 -2.37
C TYR A 273 -18.64 17.69 -2.56
N ASP A 274 -19.42 18.45 -1.79
CA ASP A 274 -19.23 19.88 -1.66
C ASP A 274 -17.87 20.16 -1.01
N TYR A 275 -17.01 20.90 -1.70
CA TYR A 275 -15.63 21.11 -1.24
C TYR A 275 -15.55 21.81 0.10
N ALA A 276 -16.38 22.82 0.35
CA ALA A 276 -16.34 23.58 1.61
C ALA A 276 -16.78 22.70 2.79
N ALA A 277 -17.76 21.83 2.60
CA ALA A 277 -18.15 20.83 3.60
C ALA A 277 -17.06 19.75 3.80
N LEU A 278 -16.43 19.30 2.72
CA LEU A 278 -15.33 18.33 2.76
C LEU A 278 -14.13 18.88 3.54
N LYS A 279 -13.70 20.12 3.23
CA LYS A 279 -12.64 20.85 3.94
C LYS A 279 -12.90 20.91 5.45
N ARG A 280 -14.13 21.30 5.85
CA ARG A 280 -14.54 21.31 7.27
C ARG A 280 -14.51 19.93 7.91
N CYS A 281 -14.97 18.90 7.19
CA CYS A 281 -14.99 17.53 7.70
C CYS A 281 -13.57 17.02 8.02
N TYR A 282 -12.60 17.29 7.15
CA TYR A 282 -11.19 16.94 7.39
C TYR A 282 -10.49 17.86 8.40
N GLY A 283 -11.16 18.89 8.92
CA GLY A 283 -10.57 19.87 9.83
C GLY A 283 -9.46 20.70 9.18
N TYR A 284 -9.44 20.80 7.85
CA TYR A 284 -8.45 21.58 7.11
C TYR A 284 -8.80 23.08 7.18
N GLN A 285 -7.83 23.92 7.56
CA GLN A 285 -7.99 25.36 7.76
C GLN A 285 -7.29 26.15 6.65
#